data_AF-A0A950DTI8-F1
#
_entry.id   AF-A0A950DTI8-F1
#
_cell.length_a   1.000
_cell.length_b   1.000
_cell.length_c   1.000
_cell.angle_alpha   90.00
_cell.angle_beta   90.00
_cell.angle_gamma   90.00
#
_symmetry.space_group_name_H-M   'P 1'
#
loop_
_entity.id
_entity.type
_entity.pdbx_description
1 polymer ?
#
loop_
_entity_poly.entity_id
_entity_poly.type
_entity_poly.pdbx_seq_one_letter_code
_entity_poly.pdbx_strand_id
1 'polypeptide(L)'
;SLPLGYEVPAEVEAAGLGQRWRDSVAVAEAAYRAIGEDLPQQAQYCVTLGHRIRYLVSLNAREAMHMIELRTSPQGHPSYRRICQEMHRLIDEVAGHHLVAGAMRFVGSEDVHLPRYAAEARAMRR
;
A
#
# COMPACT_ATOMS: atom_id res chain seq x y z
N SER A 1 18.54 2.42 -9.45
CA SER A 1 17.39 1.53 -9.26
C SER A 1 16.67 1.33 -10.58
N LEU A 2 15.71 0.40 -10.65
CA LEU A 2 14.69 0.39 -11.72
C LEU A 2 13.91 1.73 -11.73
N PRO A 3 13.26 2.11 -12.84
CA PRO A 3 12.77 3.48 -13.07
C PRO A 3 11.76 4.01 -12.03
N LEU A 4 10.95 3.14 -11.43
CA LEU A 4 9.96 3.54 -10.41
C LEU A 4 10.54 3.55 -8.98
N GLY A 5 11.76 3.03 -8.81
CA GLY A 5 12.42 2.91 -7.51
C GLY A 5 11.71 1.94 -6.55
N TYR A 6 12.14 1.99 -5.30
CA TYR A 6 11.61 1.17 -4.21
C TYR A 6 11.55 1.97 -2.90
N GLU A 7 10.91 1.39 -1.90
CA GLU A 7 10.85 1.91 -0.53
C GLU A 7 11.57 0.97 0.45
N VAL A 8 12.17 1.57 1.48
CA VAL A 8 12.69 0.84 2.64
C VAL A 8 11.74 1.14 3.80
N PRO A 9 11.08 0.15 4.41
CA PRO A 9 10.19 0.40 5.54
C PRO A 9 10.92 1.10 6.68
N ALA A 10 10.25 2.06 7.34
CA ALA A 10 10.86 2.83 8.43
C ALA A 10 11.30 1.93 9.59
N GLU A 11 10.59 0.83 9.83
CA GLU A 11 10.92 -0.18 10.83
C GLU A 11 12.23 -0.92 10.50
N VAL A 12 12.52 -1.12 9.21
CA VAL A 12 13.78 -1.74 8.75
C VAL A 12 14.95 -0.77 8.94
N GLU A 13 14.75 0.52 8.67
CA GLU A 13 15.73 1.56 8.97
C GLU A 13 15.97 1.67 10.49
N ALA A 14 14.92 1.70 11.30
CA ALA A 14 15.00 1.76 12.75
C ALA A 14 15.71 0.53 13.36
N ALA A 15 15.60 -0.64 12.72
CA ALA A 15 16.31 -1.84 13.10
C ALA A 15 17.79 -1.88 12.65
N GLY A 16 18.28 -0.83 11.96
CA GLY A 16 19.64 -0.80 11.42
C GLY A 16 19.87 -1.75 10.23
N LEU A 17 18.79 -2.29 9.64
CA LEU A 17 18.83 -3.28 8.56
C LEU A 17 18.69 -2.65 7.16
N GLY A 18 18.60 -1.31 7.07
CA GLY A 18 18.39 -0.60 5.81
C GLY A 18 19.42 -0.94 4.73
N GLN A 19 20.70 -1.08 5.08
CA GLN A 19 21.72 -1.42 4.09
C GLN A 19 21.53 -2.83 3.53
N ARG A 20 21.29 -3.81 4.40
CA ARG A 20 21.03 -5.19 3.99
C ARG A 20 19.79 -5.31 3.09
N TRP A 21 18.77 -4.49 3.35
CA TRP A 21 17.60 -4.38 2.47
C TRP A 21 17.99 -3.85 1.09
N ARG A 22 18.72 -2.74 1.02
CA ARG A 22 19.17 -2.13 -0.23
C ARG A 22 20.04 -3.09 -1.05
N ASP A 23 20.94 -3.82 -0.40
CA ASP A 23 21.80 -4.81 -1.05
C ASP A 23 20.95 -5.95 -1.66
N SER A 24 19.93 -6.41 -0.93
CA SER A 24 19.01 -7.44 -1.43
C SER A 24 18.21 -6.96 -2.64
N VAL A 25 17.76 -5.70 -2.63
CA VAL A 25 17.11 -5.07 -3.79
C VAL A 25 18.09 -4.95 -4.97
N ALA A 26 19.35 -4.59 -4.72
CA ALA A 26 20.36 -4.47 -5.78
C ALA A 26 20.61 -5.82 -6.49
N VAL A 27 20.64 -6.93 -5.75
CA VAL A 27 20.73 -8.30 -6.33
C VAL A 27 19.52 -8.60 -7.22
N ALA A 28 18.31 -8.29 -6.74
CA ALA A 28 17.08 -8.48 -7.50
C ALA A 28 17.07 -7.66 -8.80
N GLU A 29 17.47 -6.39 -8.75
CA GLU A 29 17.58 -5.54 -9.93
C GLU A 29 18.67 -5.99 -10.91
N ALA A 30 19.78 -6.53 -10.41
CA ALA A 30 20.83 -7.10 -11.27
C ALA A 30 20.31 -8.32 -12.04
N ALA A 31 19.60 -9.23 -11.37
CA ALA A 31 18.95 -10.37 -12.01
C ALA A 31 17.92 -9.93 -13.04
N TYR A 32 17.08 -8.93 -12.72
CA TYR A 32 16.13 -8.34 -13.67
C TYR A 32 16.81 -7.87 -14.96
N ARG A 33 17.92 -7.13 -14.84
CA ARG A 33 18.65 -6.61 -16.00
C ARG A 33 19.31 -7.73 -16.79
N ALA A 34 19.88 -8.73 -16.12
CA ALA A 34 20.61 -9.83 -16.74
C ALA A 34 19.73 -10.68 -17.67
N ILE A 35 18.45 -10.89 -17.32
CA ILE A 35 17.52 -11.69 -18.14
C ILE A 35 16.53 -10.84 -18.93
N GLY A 36 16.53 -9.52 -18.74
CA GLY A 36 15.48 -8.63 -19.26
C GLY A 36 15.49 -8.45 -20.78
N GLU A 37 16.65 -8.61 -21.43
CA GLU A 37 16.76 -8.54 -22.90
C GLU A 37 16.15 -9.77 -23.58
N ASP A 38 16.44 -10.97 -23.05
CA ASP A 38 16.00 -12.23 -23.64
C ASP A 38 14.62 -12.69 -23.13
N LEU A 39 14.32 -12.42 -21.85
CA LEU A 39 13.15 -12.93 -21.13
C LEU A 39 12.38 -11.81 -20.40
N PRO A 40 11.87 -10.80 -21.13
CA PRO A 40 11.29 -9.59 -20.53
C PRO A 40 10.06 -9.86 -19.63
N GLN A 41 9.27 -10.90 -19.93
CA GLN A 41 8.10 -11.28 -19.13
C GLN A 41 8.52 -11.96 -17.82
N GLN A 42 9.54 -12.83 -17.88
CA GLN A 42 10.06 -13.57 -16.74
C GLN A 42 10.89 -12.66 -15.82
N ALA A 43 11.56 -11.65 -16.38
CA ALA A 43 12.27 -10.62 -15.61
C ALA A 43 11.40 -9.97 -14.54
N GLN A 44 10.08 -9.84 -14.78
CA GLN A 44 9.14 -9.30 -13.79
C GLN A 44 9.09 -10.13 -12.50
N TYR A 45 9.45 -11.41 -12.51
CA TYR A 45 9.53 -12.22 -11.28
C TYR A 45 10.72 -11.86 -10.38
N CYS A 46 11.70 -11.12 -10.91
CA CYS A 46 12.85 -10.67 -10.12
C CYS A 46 12.54 -9.40 -9.31
N VAL A 47 11.49 -8.64 -9.64
CA VAL A 47 11.17 -7.43 -8.86
C VAL A 47 10.65 -7.78 -7.46
N THR A 48 11.12 -7.06 -6.45
CA THR A 48 10.68 -7.26 -5.05
C THR A 48 9.40 -6.49 -4.74
N LEU A 49 8.67 -6.91 -3.71
CA LEU A 49 7.50 -6.18 -3.18
C LEU A 49 7.82 -4.77 -2.65
N GLY A 50 9.11 -4.43 -2.48
CA GLY A 50 9.52 -3.07 -2.14
C GLY A 50 9.51 -2.10 -3.31
N HIS A 51 9.46 -2.60 -4.55
CA HIS A 51 9.44 -1.75 -5.75
C HIS A 51 8.09 -1.06 -5.91
N ARG A 52 8.12 0.19 -6.41
CA ARG A 52 6.91 0.93 -6.72
C ARG A 52 6.33 0.46 -8.05
N ILE A 53 5.00 0.37 -8.10
CA ILE A 53 4.25 0.14 -9.34
C ILE A 53 3.34 1.33 -9.61
N ARG A 54 3.10 1.62 -10.89
CA ARG A 54 2.03 2.53 -11.31
C ARG A 54 0.81 1.70 -11.63
N TYR A 55 -0.33 2.10 -11.10
CA TYR A 55 -1.59 1.45 -11.37
C TYR A 55 -2.67 2.51 -11.58
N LEU A 56 -3.64 2.19 -12.44
CA LEU A 56 -4.84 2.98 -12.67
C LEU A 56 -6.02 2.13 -12.24
N VAL A 57 -6.93 2.70 -11.45
CA VAL A 57 -8.18 2.05 -11.06
C VAL A 57 -9.32 2.95 -11.47
N SER A 58 -10.34 2.36 -12.10
CA SER A 58 -11.63 2.99 -12.34
C SER A 58 -12.66 2.27 -11.48
N LEU A 59 -13.43 3.03 -10.71
CA LEU A 59 -14.45 2.50 -9.82
C LEU A 59 -15.74 3.30 -10.01
N ASN A 60 -16.88 2.63 -10.01
CA ASN A 60 -18.15 3.30 -9.80
C ASN A 60 -18.32 3.68 -8.31
N ALA A 61 -19.34 4.49 -8.00
CA ALA A 61 -19.57 4.98 -6.64
C ALA A 61 -19.76 3.86 -5.60
N ARG A 62 -20.40 2.75 -5.98
CA ARG A 62 -20.63 1.60 -5.09
C ARG A 62 -19.34 0.83 -4.82
N GLU A 63 -18.52 0.62 -5.84
CA GLU A 63 -17.21 -0.02 -5.71
C GLU A 63 -16.25 0.83 -4.88
N ALA A 64 -16.25 2.16 -5.10
CA ALA A 64 -15.48 3.10 -4.30
C ALA A 64 -15.89 3.07 -2.83
N MET A 65 -17.20 3.10 -2.54
CA MET A 65 -17.72 2.97 -1.17
C MET A 65 -17.23 1.68 -0.51
N HIS A 66 -17.40 0.53 -1.17
CA HIS A 66 -16.98 -0.75 -0.62
C HIS A 66 -15.47 -0.80 -0.35
N MET A 67 -14.66 -0.35 -1.32
CA MET A 67 -13.20 -0.35 -1.19
C MET A 67 -12.75 0.58 -0.07
N ILE A 68 -13.24 1.81 -0.05
CA ILE A 68 -12.82 2.83 0.92
C ILE A 68 -13.16 2.37 2.33
N GLU A 69 -14.40 1.96 2.61
CA GLU A 69 -14.79 1.55 3.95
C GLU A 69 -14.03 0.29 4.42
N LEU A 70 -13.83 -0.69 3.53
CA LEU A 70 -13.09 -1.90 3.88
C LEU A 70 -11.61 -1.61 4.16
N ARG A 71 -10.97 -0.82 3.30
CA ARG A 71 -9.52 -0.59 3.32
C ARG A 71 -9.08 0.48 4.30
N THR A 72 -9.99 1.32 4.79
CA THR A 72 -9.73 2.28 5.87
C THR A 72 -9.98 1.71 7.27
N SER A 73 -10.52 0.49 7.37
CA SER A 73 -10.67 -0.19 8.66
C SER A 73 -9.31 -0.33 9.38
N PRO A 74 -9.28 -0.37 10.72
CA PRO A 74 -8.04 -0.47 11.48
C PRO A 74 -7.16 -1.63 11.03
N GLN A 75 -7.75 -2.78 10.68
CA GLN A 75 -7.02 -3.98 10.23
C GLN A 75 -6.33 -3.83 8.86
N GLY A 76 -6.62 -2.77 8.11
CA GLY A 76 -5.98 -2.46 6.84
C GLY A 76 -4.51 -2.09 7.00
N HIS A 77 -3.69 -2.42 6.00
CA HIS A 77 -2.30 -1.98 5.94
C HIS A 77 -2.25 -0.44 5.88
N PRO A 78 -1.35 0.24 6.62
CA PRO A 78 -1.31 1.70 6.69
C PRO A 78 -1.25 2.40 5.33
N SER A 79 -0.48 1.86 4.38
CA SER A 79 -0.39 2.43 3.03
C SER A 79 -1.74 2.44 2.30
N TYR A 80 -2.52 1.36 2.37
CA TYR A 80 -3.83 1.28 1.75
C TYR A 80 -4.85 2.19 2.43
N ARG A 81 -4.80 2.31 3.77
CA ARG A 81 -5.68 3.22 4.50
C ARG A 81 -5.49 4.65 4.04
N ARG A 82 -4.24 5.14 3.99
CA ARG A 82 -3.91 6.50 3.56
C ARG A 82 -4.41 6.79 2.14
N ILE A 83 -4.19 5.85 1.21
CA ILE A 83 -4.67 5.99 -0.16
C ILE A 83 -6.20 6.08 -0.20
N CYS A 84 -6.91 5.19 0.50
CA CYS A 84 -8.37 5.19 0.50
C CYS A 84 -9.00 6.38 1.24
N GLN A 85 -8.36 6.88 2.31
CA GLN A 85 -8.74 8.12 2.98
C GLN A 85 -8.60 9.31 2.03
N GLU A 86 -7.48 9.36 1.28
CA GLU A 86 -7.27 10.41 0.28
C GLU A 86 -8.28 10.29 -0.87
N MET A 87 -8.62 9.09 -1.32
CA MET A 87 -9.70 8.89 -2.29
C MET A 87 -11.03 9.45 -1.79
N HIS A 88 -11.40 9.20 -0.52
CA HIS A 88 -12.61 9.74 0.09
C HIS A 88 -12.60 11.28 0.10
N ARG A 89 -11.49 11.88 0.55
CA ARG A 89 -11.29 13.35 0.52
C ARG A 89 -11.41 13.92 -0.89
N LEU A 90 -10.78 13.29 -1.87
CA LEU A 90 -10.83 13.74 -3.27
C LEU A 90 -12.24 13.62 -3.88
N ILE A 91 -13.01 12.59 -3.53
CA ILE A 91 -14.41 12.44 -3.95
C ILE A 91 -15.27 13.59 -3.38
N ASP A 92 -15.02 13.98 -2.14
CA ASP A 92 -15.77 15.04 -1.46
C ASP A 92 -15.34 16.43 -1.94
N GLU A 93 -14.06 16.77 -1.78
CA GLU A 93 -13.54 18.13 -1.93
C GLU A 93 -13.18 18.51 -3.37
N VAL A 94 -12.74 17.55 -4.19
CA VAL A 94 -12.23 17.83 -5.54
C VAL A 94 -13.27 17.48 -6.61
N ALA A 95 -13.91 16.31 -6.52
CA ALA A 95 -14.99 15.94 -7.42
C ALA A 95 -16.35 16.56 -7.04
N GLY A 96 -16.50 17.06 -5.81
CA GLY A 96 -17.73 17.71 -5.33
C GLY A 96 -18.90 16.76 -5.09
N HIS A 97 -18.66 15.46 -4.97
CA HIS A 97 -19.70 14.45 -4.79
C HIS A 97 -20.07 14.27 -3.30
N HIS A 98 -20.43 15.36 -2.63
CA HIS A 98 -20.69 15.41 -1.18
C HIS A 98 -21.70 14.36 -0.70
N LEU A 99 -22.78 14.11 -1.47
CA LEU A 99 -23.77 13.08 -1.11
C LEU A 99 -23.21 11.67 -1.21
N VAL A 100 -22.32 11.40 -2.16
CA VAL A 100 -21.66 10.10 -2.30
C VAL A 100 -20.65 9.90 -1.17
N ALA A 101 -19.79 10.89 -0.93
CA ALA A 101 -18.83 10.86 0.17
C ALA A 101 -19.52 10.74 1.53
N GLY A 102 -20.59 11.50 1.77
CA GLY A 102 -21.38 11.48 3.00
C GLY A 102 -22.18 10.18 3.21
N ALA A 103 -22.43 9.42 2.14
CA ALA A 103 -23.03 8.08 2.26
C ALA A 103 -22.03 7.04 2.79
N MET A 104 -20.72 7.29 2.68
CA MET A 104 -19.67 6.42 3.22
C MET A 104 -19.49 6.70 4.71
N ARG A 105 -20.21 5.97 5.58
CA ARG A 105 -20.25 6.21 7.03
C ARG A 105 -19.22 5.40 7.81
N PHE A 106 -18.58 4.42 7.18
CA PHE A 106 -17.63 3.52 7.83
C PHE A 106 -16.18 3.78 7.41
N VAL A 107 -15.89 4.98 6.90
CA VAL A 107 -14.52 5.41 6.58
C VAL A 107 -13.73 5.58 7.88
N GLY A 108 -12.69 4.77 8.07
CA GLY A 108 -11.83 4.84 9.24
C GLY A 108 -10.93 6.08 9.20
N SER A 109 -11.02 6.93 10.22
CA SER A 109 -10.22 8.17 10.36
C SER A 109 -8.97 8.00 11.21
N GLU A 110 -8.87 6.92 11.99
CA GLU A 110 -7.76 6.73 12.94
C GLU A 110 -6.55 6.05 12.30
N ASP A 111 -5.37 6.65 12.48
CA ASP A 111 -4.11 6.06 12.04
C ASP A 111 -3.61 5.07 13.10
N VAL A 112 -4.16 3.85 13.10
CA VAL A 112 -3.77 2.79 14.04
C VAL A 112 -2.43 2.18 13.61
N HIS A 113 -1.38 2.41 14.39
CA HIS A 113 -0.08 1.74 14.25
C HIS A 113 -0.19 0.33 14.87
N LEU A 114 0.17 -0.72 14.12
CA LEU A 114 0.12 -2.14 14.54
C LEU A 114 -1.28 -2.66 14.97
N PRO A 115 -2.29 -2.58 14.09
CA PRO A 115 -3.67 -2.95 14.43
C PRO A 115 -3.84 -4.44 14.74
N ARG A 116 -3.02 -5.29 14.11
CA ARG A 116 -3.04 -6.74 14.33
C ARG A 116 -2.57 -7.10 15.73
N TYR A 117 -1.49 -6.49 16.21
CA TYR A 117 -1.01 -6.68 17.58
C TYR A 117 -2.04 -6.23 18.61
N ALA A 118 -2.72 -5.10 18.39
CA ALA A 118 -3.77 -4.64 19.29
C ALA A 118 -4.99 -5.60 19.31
N ALA A 119 -5.35 -6.17 18.16
CA ALA A 119 -6.43 -7.16 18.06
C ALA A 119 -6.05 -8.50 18.70
N GLU A 120 -4.84 -8.99 18.45
CA GLU A 120 -4.28 -10.20 19.06
C GLU A 120 -4.18 -10.04 20.59
N ALA A 121 -3.70 -8.88 21.08
CA ALA A 121 -3.63 -8.57 22.51
C ALA A 121 -5.02 -8.50 23.18
N ARG A 122 -6.06 -8.04 22.49
CA ARG A 122 -7.44 -8.05 23.00
C ARG A 122 -8.02 -9.47 23.04
N ALA A 123 -7.67 -10.31 22.07
CA ALA A 123 -8.09 -11.72 22.05
C ALA A 123 -7.44 -12.54 23.18
N MET A 124 -6.19 -12.24 23.53
CA MET A 124 -5.45 -12.91 24.62
C MET A 124 -5.88 -12.48 26.04
N ARG A 125 -6.72 -11.45 26.18
CA ARG A 125 -7.23 -10.96 27.49
C ARG A 125 -8.60 -11.54 27.86
N ARG A 126 -9.11 -12.48 27.08
CA ARG A 126 -10.34 -13.25 27.35
C ARG A 126 -9.97 -14.65 27.78
#